data_AF-A0A7X5VSF7-F1
#
_entry.id   AF-A0A7X5VSF7-F1
#
_cell.length_a   1.000
_cell.length_b   1.000
_cell.length_c   1.000
_cell.angle_alpha   90.00
_cell.angle_beta   90.00
_cell.angle_gamma   90.00
#
_symmetry.space_group_name_H-M   'P 1'
#
loop_
_entity.id
_entity.type
_entity.pdbx_description
1 polymer ?
#
loop_
_entity_poly.entity_id
_entity_poly.type
_entity_poly.pdbx_seq_one_letter_code
_entity_poly.pdbx_strand_id
1 'polypeptide(L)'
;MARRTPSPFSSATFRFLKQLTENNTRDWFEANRDRYEDEVREPALAFIRQMERPIGRISPSFTAIAKKVGGSLMRVHRDVRFSKDKRPYKTNVGIQFRHVNGKDVHAPGWYVHLEPGGCFLGAGIWHPDADTLRTIRSAIDTGPKAWKRVSAGAPFRKIWEPAGDSLKRPPRGYDDDH
;
A
#
# COMPACT_ATOMS: atom_id res chain seq x y z
N MET A 1 -12.19 -11.40 -24.62
CA MET A 1 -12.38 -10.34 -23.60
C MET A 1 -12.33 -10.98 -22.21
N ALA A 2 -11.40 -10.58 -21.34
CA ALA A 2 -11.41 -11.05 -19.95
C ALA A 2 -12.65 -10.45 -19.24
N ARG A 3 -13.52 -11.29 -18.68
CA ARG A 3 -14.64 -10.82 -17.85
C ARG A 3 -14.05 -10.02 -16.69
N ARG A 4 -14.44 -8.76 -16.55
CA ARG A 4 -14.07 -7.95 -15.39
C ARG A 4 -14.77 -8.55 -14.17
N THR A 5 -13.98 -8.99 -13.18
CA THR A 5 -14.52 -9.37 -11.88
C THR A 5 -15.16 -8.13 -11.24
N PRO A 6 -16.41 -8.20 -10.76
CA PRO A 6 -17.04 -7.09 -10.07
C PRO A 6 -16.25 -6.69 -8.82
N SER A 7 -16.15 -5.37 -8.59
CA SER A 7 -15.57 -4.84 -7.36
C SER A 7 -16.43 -5.27 -6.16
N PRO A 8 -15.83 -5.80 -5.09
CA PRO A 8 -16.55 -6.08 -3.85
C PRO A 8 -16.84 -4.81 -3.03
N PHE A 9 -16.11 -3.72 -3.29
CA PHE A 9 -16.37 -2.43 -2.65
C PHE A 9 -17.60 -1.75 -3.25
N SER A 10 -18.37 -1.09 -2.39
CA SER A 10 -19.55 -0.32 -2.77
C SER A 10 -19.49 1.09 -2.20
N SER A 11 -20.49 1.91 -2.52
CA SER A 11 -20.65 3.23 -1.91
C SER A 11 -20.82 3.18 -0.38
N ALA A 12 -21.26 2.04 0.18
CA ALA A 12 -21.36 1.84 1.62
C ALA A 12 -19.97 1.92 2.29
N THR A 13 -18.94 1.30 1.70
CA THR A 13 -17.56 1.37 2.19
C THR A 13 -17.10 2.81 2.39
N PHE A 14 -17.27 3.65 1.37
CA PHE A 14 -16.83 5.04 1.42
C PHE A 14 -17.72 5.91 2.33
N ARG A 15 -19.02 5.63 2.42
CA ARG A 15 -19.90 6.29 3.41
C ARG A 15 -19.46 5.97 4.84
N PHE A 16 -19.14 4.72 5.14
CA PHE A 16 -18.64 4.33 6.46
C PHE A 16 -17.33 5.07 6.79
N LEU A 17 -16.36 5.08 5.88
CA LEU A 17 -15.08 5.76 6.10
C LEU A 17 -15.25 7.27 6.31
N LYS A 18 -16.19 7.90 5.61
CA LYS A 18 -16.53 9.32 5.83
C LYS A 18 -17.12 9.53 7.23
N GLN A 19 -18.09 8.72 7.63
CA GLN A 19 -18.68 8.79 8.98
C GLN A 19 -17.64 8.54 10.07
N LEU A 20 -16.70 7.60 9.86
CA LEU A 20 -15.59 7.34 10.78
C LEU A 20 -14.64 8.53 10.89
N THR A 21 -14.49 9.32 9.82
CA THR A 21 -13.70 10.55 9.85
C THR A 21 -14.32 11.60 10.78
N GLU A 22 -15.66 11.74 10.71
CA GLU A 22 -16.45 12.66 11.53
C GLU A 22 -16.59 12.18 12.99
N ASN A 23 -16.60 10.86 13.21
CA ASN A 23 -16.89 10.24 14.51
C ASN A 23 -15.77 9.30 15.00
N ASN A 24 -14.51 9.73 14.92
CA ASN A 24 -13.35 8.88 15.21
C ASN A 24 -13.14 8.68 16.73
N THR A 25 -14.06 7.98 17.38
CA THR A 25 -14.03 7.64 18.80
C THR A 25 -14.26 6.13 18.98
N ARG A 26 -13.78 5.58 20.10
CA ARG A 26 -13.95 4.15 20.40
C ARG A 26 -15.42 3.77 20.50
N ASP A 27 -16.20 4.52 21.24
CA ASP A 27 -17.61 4.21 21.50
C ASP A 27 -18.44 4.20 20.21
N TRP A 28 -18.20 5.16 19.32
CA TRP A 28 -18.88 5.19 18.03
C TRP A 28 -18.49 4.00 17.17
N PHE A 29 -17.20 3.65 17.12
CA PHE A 29 -16.73 2.50 16.34
C PHE A 29 -17.30 1.19 16.88
N GLU A 30 -17.35 1.01 18.21
CA GLU A 30 -17.93 -0.16 18.84
C GLU A 30 -19.42 -0.30 18.53
N ALA A 31 -20.18 0.80 18.59
CA ALA A 31 -21.60 0.82 18.22
C ALA A 31 -21.84 0.55 16.72
N ASN A 32 -20.84 0.76 15.86
CA ASN A 32 -20.91 0.55 14.41
C ASN A 32 -20.04 -0.62 13.93
N ARG A 33 -19.62 -1.50 14.84
CA ARG A 33 -18.66 -2.57 14.54
C ARG A 33 -19.16 -3.52 13.45
N ASP A 34 -20.43 -3.92 13.52
CA ASP A 34 -21.01 -4.85 12.54
C ASP A 34 -21.05 -4.22 11.14
N ARG A 35 -21.42 -2.94 11.04
CA ARG A 35 -21.34 -2.17 9.79
C ARG A 35 -19.92 -2.09 9.27
N TYR A 36 -18.92 -1.92 10.14
CA TYR A 36 -17.53 -1.95 9.71
C TYR A 36 -17.13 -3.33 9.16
N GLU A 37 -17.55 -4.43 9.80
CA GLU A 37 -17.29 -5.78 9.30
C GLU A 37 -17.90 -5.99 7.91
N ASP A 38 -19.17 -5.61 7.72
CA ASP A 38 -19.94 -5.88 6.51
C ASP A 38 -19.64 -4.91 5.37
N GLU A 39 -19.53 -3.61 5.66
CA GLU A 39 -19.40 -2.56 4.64
C GLU A 39 -17.93 -2.28 4.28
N VAL A 40 -16.96 -2.64 5.13
CA VAL A 40 -15.54 -2.31 4.92
C VAL A 40 -14.65 -3.54 4.92
N ARG A 41 -14.68 -4.34 5.99
CA ARG A 41 -13.71 -5.44 6.16
C ARG A 41 -13.97 -6.59 5.21
N GLU A 42 -15.19 -7.10 5.14
CA GLU A 42 -15.50 -8.24 4.26
C GLU A 42 -15.29 -7.90 2.78
N PRO A 43 -15.71 -6.72 2.27
CA PRO A 43 -15.34 -6.26 0.93
C PRO A 43 -13.82 -6.23 0.69
N ALA A 44 -13.04 -5.76 1.67
CA ALA A 44 -11.59 -5.74 1.56
C ALA A 44 -10.98 -7.15 1.52
N LEU A 45 -11.49 -8.07 2.33
CA LEU A 45 -11.07 -9.47 2.31
C LEU A 45 -11.45 -10.15 0.99
N ALA A 46 -12.66 -9.91 0.49
CA ALA A 46 -13.11 -10.40 -0.81
C ALA A 46 -12.21 -9.88 -1.95
N PHE A 47 -11.82 -8.61 -1.91
CA PHE A 47 -10.86 -8.04 -2.87
C PHE A 47 -9.51 -8.75 -2.80
N ILE A 48 -8.98 -8.99 -1.60
CA ILE A 48 -7.71 -9.72 -1.43
C ILE A 48 -7.81 -11.14 -2.01
N ARG A 49 -8.92 -11.86 -1.79
CA ARG A 49 -9.16 -13.18 -2.39
C ARG A 49 -9.18 -13.11 -3.92
N GLN A 50 -9.84 -12.10 -4.50
CA GLN A 50 -9.85 -11.87 -5.96
C GLN A 50 -8.45 -11.57 -6.53
N MET A 51 -7.57 -10.97 -5.72
CA MET A 51 -6.22 -10.56 -6.13
C MET A 51 -5.16 -11.66 -6.01
N GLU A 52 -5.44 -12.80 -5.37
CA GLU A 52 -4.48 -13.90 -5.20
C GLU A 52 -3.87 -14.36 -6.53
N ARG A 53 -4.70 -14.75 -7.49
CA ARG A 53 -4.22 -15.20 -8.81
C ARG A 53 -3.57 -14.06 -9.62
N PRO A 54 -4.13 -12.85 -9.71
CA PRO A 54 -3.45 -11.71 -10.35
C PRO A 54 -2.07 -11.39 -9.76
N ILE A 55 -1.93 -11.36 -8.44
CA ILE A 55 -0.65 -11.09 -7.76
C ILE A 55 0.35 -12.20 -8.05
N GLY A 56 -0.05 -13.46 -7.95
CA GLY A 56 0.82 -14.60 -8.27
C GLY A 56 1.29 -14.62 -9.74
N ARG A 57 0.50 -14.05 -10.67
CA ARG A 57 0.90 -13.87 -12.07
C ARG A 57 1.93 -12.76 -12.28
N ILE A 58 1.93 -11.74 -11.43
CA ILE A 58 2.96 -10.68 -11.46
C ILE A 58 4.29 -11.28 -11.01
N SER A 59 4.30 -11.97 -9.88
CA SER A 59 5.43 -12.77 -9.43
C SER A 59 4.99 -13.73 -8.30
N PRO A 60 5.50 -14.97 -8.27
CA PRO A 60 5.25 -15.90 -7.18
C PRO A 60 5.84 -15.44 -5.84
N SER A 61 6.70 -14.42 -5.87
CA SER A 61 7.31 -13.84 -4.67
C SER A 61 6.39 -12.90 -3.92
N PHE A 62 5.17 -12.62 -4.38
CA PHE A 62 4.20 -11.81 -3.65
C PHE A 62 3.00 -12.63 -3.17
N THR A 63 2.46 -12.25 -2.02
CA THR A 63 1.34 -12.97 -1.39
C THR A 63 0.12 -12.08 -1.23
N ALA A 64 -1.06 -12.66 -1.43
CA ALA A 64 -2.35 -12.08 -1.10
C ALA A 64 -3.06 -12.97 -0.07
N ILE A 65 -3.13 -12.53 1.17
CA ILE A 65 -3.62 -13.35 2.29
C ILE A 65 -4.82 -12.65 2.92
N ALA A 66 -6.02 -13.17 2.64
CA ALA A 66 -7.28 -12.60 3.14
C ALA A 66 -7.54 -13.01 4.61
N LYS A 67 -6.82 -12.36 5.54
CA LYS A 67 -7.00 -12.53 6.99
C LYS A 67 -7.23 -11.20 7.68
N LYS A 68 -8.07 -11.20 8.73
CA LYS A 68 -8.34 -10.02 9.57
C LYS A 68 -7.07 -9.53 10.31
N VAL A 69 -6.21 -10.47 10.71
CA VAL A 69 -4.95 -10.22 11.43
C VAL A 69 -3.84 -11.02 10.76
N GLY A 70 -2.67 -10.39 10.55
CA GLY A 70 -1.50 -11.04 9.96
C GLY A 70 -1.61 -11.36 8.47
N GLY A 71 -2.65 -10.84 7.78
CA GLY A 71 -2.82 -10.96 6.34
C GLY A 71 -2.41 -9.71 5.56
N SER A 72 -2.86 -9.64 4.32
CA SER A 72 -2.70 -8.48 3.43
C SER A 72 -3.54 -7.28 3.85
N LEU A 73 -4.59 -7.48 4.65
CA LEU A 73 -5.38 -6.37 5.19
C LEU A 73 -4.64 -5.71 6.37
N MET A 74 -4.43 -4.40 6.30
CA MET A 74 -3.86 -3.66 7.43
C MET A 74 -4.90 -3.42 8.52
N ARG A 75 -4.46 -3.38 9.78
CA ARG A 75 -5.32 -3.01 10.91
C ARG A 75 -5.90 -1.60 10.74
N VAL A 76 -7.17 -1.45 11.13
CA VAL A 76 -7.89 -0.17 11.20
C VAL A 76 -7.35 0.72 12.33
N HIS A 77 -6.86 0.15 13.43
CA HIS A 77 -6.31 0.93 14.54
C HIS A 77 -5.03 1.68 14.15
N ARG A 78 -4.91 2.93 14.62
CA ARG A 78 -3.70 3.75 14.50
C ARG A 78 -2.73 3.45 15.63
N ASP A 79 -1.45 3.64 15.35
CA ASP A 79 -0.45 3.77 16.40
C ASP A 79 -0.35 5.25 16.76
N VAL A 80 -0.89 5.63 17.92
CA VAL A 80 -0.98 7.03 18.35
C VAL A 80 -0.02 7.39 19.47
N ARG A 81 0.89 6.46 19.86
CA ARG A 81 1.80 6.66 21.01
C ARG A 81 2.61 7.94 20.88
N PHE A 82 3.16 8.18 19.70
CA PHE A 82 4.01 9.35 19.40
C PHE A 82 3.30 10.44 18.57
N SER A 83 2.03 10.25 18.22
CA SER A 83 1.26 11.21 17.40
C SER A 83 0.64 12.31 18.25
N LYS A 84 0.64 13.56 17.76
CA LYS A 84 -0.15 14.66 18.35
C LYS A 84 -1.65 14.44 18.14
N ASP A 85 -2.03 13.87 16.99
CA ASP A 85 -3.39 13.45 16.69
C ASP A 85 -3.66 12.08 17.33
N LYS A 86 -4.58 12.06 18.29
CA LYS A 86 -4.93 10.88 19.10
C LYS A 86 -6.14 10.09 18.58
N ARG A 87 -6.65 10.40 17.39
CA ARG A 87 -7.76 9.62 16.80
C ARG A 87 -7.39 8.13 16.69
N PRO A 88 -8.18 7.20 17.26
CA PRO A 88 -7.81 5.79 17.40
C PRO A 88 -7.84 4.98 16.10
N TYR A 89 -8.60 5.42 15.09
CA TYR A 89 -8.84 4.65 13.86
C TYR A 89 -8.33 5.37 12.61
N LYS A 90 -7.89 4.59 11.64
CA LYS A 90 -7.60 5.03 10.27
C LYS A 90 -8.90 5.29 9.54
N THR A 91 -8.92 6.34 8.73
CA THR A 91 -10.05 6.75 7.88
C THR A 91 -9.98 6.14 6.48
N ASN A 92 -9.04 5.24 6.26
CA ASN A 92 -8.78 4.57 5.00
C ASN A 92 -8.70 3.04 5.17
N VAL A 93 -8.95 2.30 4.08
CA VAL A 93 -8.56 0.89 3.96
C VAL A 93 -7.16 0.82 3.35
N GLY A 94 -6.25 0.14 4.04
CA GLY A 94 -4.92 -0.19 3.53
C GLY A 94 -4.79 -1.68 3.27
N ILE A 95 -4.40 -2.06 2.06
CA ILE A 95 -4.11 -3.44 1.69
C ILE A 95 -2.69 -3.51 1.14
N GLN A 96 -1.92 -4.49 1.59
CA GLN A 96 -0.54 -4.71 1.19
C GLN A 96 -0.35 -6.13 0.65
N PHE A 97 0.23 -6.25 -0.54
CA PHE A 97 0.69 -7.52 -1.08
C PHE A 97 2.20 -7.58 -0.90
N ARG A 98 2.64 -8.33 0.12
CA ARG A 98 4.02 -8.34 0.58
C ARG A 98 4.83 -9.37 -0.19
N HIS A 99 6.11 -9.05 -0.38
CA HIS A 99 7.09 -10.03 -0.80
C HIS A 99 7.22 -11.16 0.25
N VAL A 100 7.42 -12.41 -0.19
CA VAL A 100 7.52 -13.61 0.67
C VAL A 100 8.65 -13.53 1.70
N ASN A 101 9.74 -12.84 1.34
CA ASN A 101 10.87 -12.60 2.24
C ASN A 101 10.64 -11.40 3.20
N GLY A 102 9.56 -10.65 3.01
CA GLY A 102 9.23 -9.48 3.83
C GLY A 102 8.42 -9.86 5.06
N LYS A 103 9.09 -10.03 6.21
CA LYS A 103 8.40 -10.07 7.51
C LYS A 103 8.05 -8.65 8.02
N ASP A 104 8.69 -7.62 7.49
CA ASP A 104 8.58 -6.20 7.88
C ASP A 104 8.41 -5.27 6.65
N VAL A 105 8.56 -3.95 6.85
CA VAL A 105 8.29 -2.89 5.85
C VAL A 105 9.43 -2.68 4.85
N HIS A 106 10.59 -3.33 5.04
CA HIS A 106 11.79 -3.09 4.24
C HIS A 106 11.86 -3.94 2.96
N ALA A 107 10.86 -4.80 2.73
CA ALA A 107 10.72 -5.56 1.49
C ALA A 107 9.82 -4.84 0.47
N PRO A 108 10.00 -5.10 -0.83
CA PRO A 108 9.13 -4.53 -1.84
C PRO A 108 7.69 -5.02 -1.66
N GLY A 109 6.73 -4.17 -2.00
CA GLY A 109 5.32 -4.49 -1.89
C GLY A 109 4.46 -3.68 -2.83
N TRP A 110 3.23 -4.14 -2.98
CA TRP A 110 2.14 -3.42 -3.62
C TRP A 110 1.18 -2.95 -2.55
N TYR A 111 0.73 -1.70 -2.64
CA TYR A 111 -0.14 -1.07 -1.66
C TYR A 111 -1.39 -0.52 -2.33
N VAL A 112 -2.56 -0.91 -1.84
CA VAL A 112 -3.84 -0.33 -2.26
C VAL A 112 -4.36 0.54 -1.12
N HIS A 113 -4.68 1.78 -1.47
CA HIS A 113 -5.26 2.76 -0.58
C HIS A 113 -6.67 3.12 -1.03
N LEU A 114 -7.65 2.98 -0.12
CA LEU A 114 -9.02 3.41 -0.33
C LEU A 114 -9.42 4.40 0.75
N GLU A 115 -9.64 5.65 0.37
CA GLU A 115 -10.12 6.72 1.26
C GLU A 115 -11.13 7.59 0.52
N PRO A 116 -12.16 8.13 1.18
CA PRO A 116 -13.03 9.13 0.59
C PRO A 116 -12.20 10.34 0.11
N GLY A 117 -12.32 10.68 -1.18
CA GLY A 117 -11.58 11.80 -1.77
C GLY A 117 -10.20 11.45 -2.33
N GLY A 118 -9.67 10.26 -2.06
CA GLY A 118 -8.37 9.83 -2.60
C GLY A 118 -8.18 8.32 -2.55
N CYS A 119 -8.02 7.69 -3.71
CA CYS A 119 -7.62 6.28 -3.81
C CYS A 119 -6.37 6.20 -4.67
N PHE A 120 -5.40 5.40 -4.26
CA PHE A 120 -4.17 5.22 -5.03
C PHE A 120 -3.59 3.81 -4.89
N LEU A 121 -2.73 3.48 -5.83
CA LEU A 121 -1.93 2.26 -5.84
C LEU A 121 -0.47 2.65 -5.71
N GLY A 122 0.24 2.05 -4.77
CA GLY A 122 1.69 2.18 -4.59
C GLY A 122 2.41 0.89 -4.94
N ALA A 123 3.63 0.99 -5.45
CA ALA A 123 4.53 -0.13 -5.65
C ALA A 123 5.96 0.32 -5.32
N GLY A 124 6.70 -0.50 -4.58
CA GLY A 124 8.08 -0.19 -4.21
C GLY A 124 8.41 -0.61 -2.79
N ILE A 125 9.41 0.04 -2.20
CA ILE A 125 9.84 -0.18 -0.81
C ILE A 125 9.56 1.08 -0.01
N TRP A 126 8.82 0.95 1.08
CA TRP A 126 8.42 2.08 1.92
C TRP A 126 9.39 2.26 3.08
N HIS A 127 10.08 3.42 3.15
CA HIS A 127 11.10 3.73 4.15
C HIS A 127 12.07 2.56 4.42
N PRO A 128 12.86 2.13 3.40
CA PRO A 128 13.92 1.15 3.63
C PRO A 128 14.93 1.67 4.66
N ASP A 129 15.51 0.77 5.43
CA ASP A 129 16.67 1.09 6.26
C ASP A 129 17.88 1.51 5.39
N ALA A 130 18.93 2.00 6.04
CA ALA A 130 20.09 2.54 5.34
C ALA A 130 20.81 1.49 4.46
N ASP A 131 20.82 0.22 4.84
CA ASP A 131 21.56 -0.85 4.16
C ASP A 131 20.80 -1.32 2.92
N THR A 132 19.48 -1.51 3.08
CA THR A 132 18.55 -1.78 1.99
C THR A 132 18.59 -0.65 0.97
N LEU A 133 18.54 0.62 1.43
CA LEU A 133 18.61 1.78 0.54
C LEU A 133 19.94 1.86 -0.24
N ARG A 134 21.08 1.55 0.41
CA ARG A 134 22.39 1.49 -0.28
C ARG A 134 22.40 0.40 -1.34
N THR A 135 21.83 -0.76 -1.05
CA THR A 135 21.74 -1.89 -2.00
C THR A 135 20.94 -1.52 -3.24
N ILE A 136 19.78 -0.88 -3.06
CA ILE A 136 18.94 -0.41 -4.17
C ILE A 136 19.71 0.60 -5.03
N ARG A 137 20.36 1.58 -4.40
CA ARG A 137 21.12 2.61 -5.13
C ARG A 137 22.28 2.02 -5.92
N SER A 138 23.04 1.10 -5.32
CA SER A 138 24.13 0.38 -5.99
C SER A 138 23.65 -0.43 -7.19
N ALA A 139 22.47 -1.08 -7.09
CA ALA A 139 21.88 -1.80 -8.22
C ALA A 139 21.44 -0.86 -9.36
N ILE A 140 20.94 0.33 -9.05
CA ILE A 140 20.58 1.34 -10.05
C ILE A 140 21.82 1.90 -10.74
N ASP A 141 22.86 2.23 -9.97
CA ASP A 141 24.13 2.81 -10.43
C ASP A 141 24.94 1.84 -11.31
N THR A 142 24.96 0.55 -10.97
CA THR A 142 25.60 -0.49 -11.79
C THR A 142 24.77 -0.88 -13.02
N GLY A 143 23.46 -0.59 -13.02
CA GLY A 143 22.52 -0.92 -14.09
C GLY A 143 21.70 0.25 -14.66
N PRO A 144 22.27 1.44 -14.96
CA PRO A 144 21.50 2.66 -15.14
C PRO A 144 20.68 2.65 -16.42
N LYS A 145 21.17 1.98 -17.48
CA LYS A 145 20.43 1.81 -18.73
C LYS A 145 19.18 0.95 -18.54
N ALA A 146 19.26 -0.11 -17.75
CA ALA A 146 18.13 -0.99 -17.46
C ALA A 146 17.09 -0.24 -16.61
N TRP A 147 17.54 0.48 -15.59
CA TRP A 147 16.68 1.34 -14.77
C TRP A 147 15.96 2.40 -15.60
N LYS A 148 16.68 3.18 -16.41
CA LYS A 148 16.11 4.22 -17.29
C LYS A 148 15.12 3.62 -18.29
N ARG A 149 15.42 2.45 -18.89
CA ARG A 149 14.50 1.78 -19.82
C ARG A 149 13.14 1.47 -19.18
N VAL A 150 13.13 1.01 -17.93
CA VAL A 150 11.88 0.70 -17.21
C VAL A 150 11.21 1.97 -16.72
N SER A 151 11.91 2.80 -15.94
CA SER A 151 11.36 3.98 -15.27
C SER A 151 10.98 5.13 -16.21
N ALA A 152 11.66 5.26 -17.36
CA ALA A 152 11.33 6.26 -18.38
C ALA A 152 10.46 5.72 -19.53
N GLY A 153 10.19 4.41 -19.54
CA GLY A 153 9.41 3.76 -20.59
C GLY A 153 7.93 4.17 -20.56
N ALA A 154 7.32 4.31 -21.75
CA ALA A 154 5.90 4.66 -21.89
C ALA A 154 4.93 3.74 -21.13
N PRO A 155 5.13 2.40 -21.08
CA PRO A 155 4.25 1.52 -20.29
C PRO A 155 4.27 1.83 -18.80
N PHE A 156 5.43 2.19 -18.24
CA PHE A 156 5.57 2.55 -16.84
C PHE A 156 4.90 3.89 -16.57
N ARG A 157 5.29 4.95 -17.30
CA ARG A 157 4.77 6.31 -17.11
C ARG A 157 3.27 6.48 -17.34
N LYS A 158 2.65 5.56 -18.10
CA LYS A 158 1.20 5.53 -18.29
C LYS A 158 0.42 5.16 -17.01
N ILE A 159 1.05 4.45 -16.08
CA ILE A 159 0.41 3.87 -14.90
C ILE A 159 1.04 4.37 -13.61
N TRP A 160 2.34 4.64 -13.63
CA TRP A 160 3.15 4.92 -12.45
C TRP A 160 3.90 6.23 -12.58
N GLU A 161 3.98 6.93 -11.46
CA GLU A 161 4.84 8.08 -11.26
C GLU A 161 5.79 7.81 -10.07
N PRO A 162 7.07 8.19 -10.15
CA PRO A 162 7.93 8.19 -8.97
C PRO A 162 7.38 9.14 -7.90
N ALA A 163 7.34 8.67 -6.65
CA ALA A 163 6.87 9.45 -5.51
C ALA A 163 7.84 9.33 -4.33
N GLY A 164 7.79 10.31 -3.42
CA GLY A 164 8.64 10.39 -2.24
C GLY A 164 9.65 11.54 -2.28
N ASP A 165 10.38 11.71 -1.18
CA ASP A 165 11.35 12.78 -1.06
C ASP A 165 12.59 12.52 -1.92
N SER A 166 13.09 13.58 -2.55
CA SER A 166 14.34 13.56 -3.30
C SER A 166 15.44 14.29 -2.52
N LEU A 167 16.65 13.73 -2.52
CA LEU A 167 17.80 14.41 -1.95
C LEU A 167 18.15 15.63 -2.81
N LYS A 168 18.49 16.75 -2.16
CA LYS A 168 18.97 17.96 -2.84
C LYS A 168 20.40 17.83 -3.37
N ARG A 169 21.18 16.92 -2.80
CA ARG A 169 22.57 16.61 -3.19
C ARG A 169 22.68 15.11 -3.47
N PRO A 170 23.61 14.70 -4.34
CA PRO A 170 23.91 13.29 -4.54
C PRO A 170 24.12 12.58 -3.19
N PRO A 171 23.67 11.31 -3.07
CA PRO A 171 23.96 10.55 -1.88
C PRO A 171 25.48 10.44 -1.69
N ARG A 172 25.94 10.44 -0.43
CA ARG A 172 27.35 10.28 -0.10
C ARG A 172 27.91 9.02 -0.77
N GLY A 173 28.99 9.16 -1.55
CA GLY A 173 29.63 8.07 -2.30
C GLY A 173 29.25 7.98 -3.79
N TYR A 174 28.48 8.94 -4.31
CA TYR A 174 28.17 9.10 -5.73
C TYR A 174 28.68 10.45 -6.23
N ASP A 175 29.17 10.50 -7.47
CA ASP A 175 29.70 11.73 -8.10
C ASP A 175 28.59 12.77 -8.33
N ASP A 176 28.98 14.06 -8.33
CA ASP A 176 28.05 15.17 -8.53
C ASP A 176 27.44 15.22 -9.93
N ASP A 177 28.13 14.66 -10.93
CA ASP A 177 27.71 14.60 -12.34
C ASP A 177 27.01 13.29 -12.72
N HIS A 178 26.64 12.45 -11.73
CA HIS A 178 26.01 11.14 -11.94
C HIS A 178 24.50 11.20 -12.25
#